data_AF-A0A5E4A6R7-F1
#
_entry.id   AF-A0A5E4A6R7-F1
#
_cell.length_a   1.000
_cell.length_b   1.000
_cell.length_c   1.000
_cell.angle_alpha   90.00
_cell.angle_beta   90.00
_cell.angle_gamma   90.00
#
_symmetry.space_group_name_H-M   'P 1'
#
loop_
_entity.id
_entity.type
_entity.pdbx_description
1 polymer ?
#
loop_
_entity_poly.entity_id
_entity_poly.type
_entity_poly.pdbx_seq_one_letter_code
_entity_poly.pdbx_strand_id
1 'polypeptide(L)'
;MIDANLKLLQEAEQRLKAIVAEKFAMATKEGDLPQVERFFKIFPLLGLHEEGLSKFSEYLCKQVASKAEENLLLVLGSDMSDRRAAVIFADTLTLLFEGIARIVETHQPIVETYYGPGRLYTLIKYLQVECDRQVEKVVDKFIKQRDYHQQFRLVQSNLMRNSATEKIEPR
;
A
#
# COMPACT_ATOMS: atom_id res chain seq x y z
N MET A 1 -31.48 -26.47 31.67
CA MET A 1 -31.86 -26.59 30.24
C MET A 1 -31.52 -25.31 29.47
N ILE A 2 -31.89 -24.13 29.99
CA ILE A 2 -31.54 -22.82 29.39
C ILE A 2 -30.01 -22.62 29.31
N ASP A 3 -29.25 -22.94 30.36
CA ASP A 3 -27.79 -22.75 30.36
C ASP A 3 -27.06 -23.64 29.34
N ALA A 4 -27.55 -24.87 29.12
CA ALA A 4 -26.99 -25.77 28.13
C ALA A 4 -27.25 -25.26 26.70
N ASN A 5 -28.45 -24.71 26.45
CA ASN A 5 -28.79 -24.12 25.16
C ASN A 5 -27.99 -22.83 24.89
N LEU A 6 -27.81 -21.98 25.91
CA LEU A 6 -26.99 -20.78 25.81
C LEU A 6 -25.54 -21.12 25.50
N LYS A 7 -24.97 -22.11 26.19
CA LYS A 7 -23.61 -22.58 25.93
C LYS A 7 -23.44 -23.10 24.51
N LEU A 8 -24.41 -23.89 24.02
CA LEU A 8 -24.39 -24.40 22.65
C LEU A 8 -24.40 -23.28 21.61
N LEU A 9 -25.22 -22.23 21.83
CA LEU A 9 -25.25 -21.06 20.94
C LEU A 9 -23.92 -20.31 20.93
N GLN A 10 -23.30 -20.12 22.09
CA GLN A 10 -21.97 -19.49 22.20
C GLN A 10 -20.89 -20.31 21.48
N GLU A 11 -20.89 -21.64 21.64
CA GLU A 11 -19.97 -22.52 20.93
C GLU A 11 -20.17 -22.46 19.41
N ALA A 12 -21.43 -22.42 18.95
CA ALA A 12 -21.75 -22.29 17.53
C ALA A 12 -21.30 -20.94 16.96
N GLU A 13 -21.50 -19.84 17.70
CA GLU A 13 -21.03 -18.51 17.33
C GLU A 13 -19.51 -18.48 17.17
N GLN A 14 -18.77 -19.02 18.15
CA GLN A 14 -17.30 -19.08 18.10
C GLN A 14 -16.79 -19.91 16.92
N ARG A 15 -17.42 -21.06 16.65
CA ARG A 15 -17.09 -21.90 15.48
C ARG A 15 -17.34 -21.15 14.18
N LEU A 16 -18.45 -20.43 14.06
CA LEU A 16 -18.77 -19.66 12.86
C LEU A 16 -17.75 -18.53 12.62
N LYS A 17 -17.35 -17.81 13.67
CA LYS A 17 -16.29 -16.79 13.59
C LYS A 17 -14.97 -17.39 13.07
N ALA A 18 -14.57 -18.54 13.60
CA ALA A 18 -13.35 -19.23 13.16
C ALA A 18 -13.42 -19.64 11.68
N ILE A 19 -14.55 -20.23 11.24
CA ILE A 19 -14.75 -20.65 9.85
C ILE A 19 -14.68 -19.44 8.90
N VAL A 20 -15.35 -18.33 9.23
CA VAL A 20 -15.33 -17.12 8.40
C VAL A 20 -13.92 -16.55 8.28
N ALA A 21 -13.18 -16.48 9.40
CA ALA A 21 -11.80 -16.00 9.39
C ALA A 21 -10.87 -16.90 8.55
N GLU A 22 -11.00 -18.21 8.66
CA GLU A 22 -10.22 -19.19 7.88
C GLU A 22 -10.53 -19.09 6.38
N LYS A 23 -11.81 -19.09 6.02
CA LYS A 23 -12.23 -19.01 4.61
C LYS A 23 -11.88 -17.67 3.97
N PHE A 24 -11.96 -16.57 4.73
CA PHE A 24 -11.47 -15.28 4.27
C PHE A 24 -9.96 -15.34 3.98
N ALA A 25 -9.16 -15.90 4.91
CA ALA A 25 -7.72 -16.04 4.72
C ALA A 25 -7.39 -16.89 3.47
N MET A 26 -8.09 -18.00 3.25
CA MET A 26 -7.94 -18.80 2.03
C MET A 26 -8.25 -18.00 0.77
N ALA A 27 -9.40 -17.31 0.72
CA ALA A 27 -9.80 -16.50 -0.44
C ALA A 27 -8.77 -15.39 -0.74
N THR A 28 -8.26 -14.71 0.29
CA THR A 28 -7.23 -13.68 0.09
C THR A 28 -5.92 -14.26 -0.45
N LYS A 29 -5.55 -15.47 -0.05
CA LYS A 29 -4.34 -16.15 -0.52
C LYS A 29 -4.48 -16.61 -1.97
N GLU A 30 -5.67 -17.06 -2.36
CA GLU A 30 -5.98 -17.52 -3.71
C GLU A 30 -6.25 -16.36 -4.69
N GLY A 31 -6.46 -15.15 -4.19
CA GLY A 31 -6.81 -13.99 -5.01
C GLY A 31 -8.25 -14.01 -5.50
N ASP A 32 -9.12 -14.81 -4.88
CA ASP A 32 -10.55 -14.91 -5.23
C ASP A 32 -11.32 -13.72 -4.65
N LEU A 33 -11.27 -12.59 -5.35
CA LEU A 33 -11.95 -11.35 -4.95
C LEU A 33 -13.44 -11.55 -4.63
N PRO A 34 -14.25 -12.29 -5.44
CA PRO A 34 -15.63 -12.59 -5.08
C PRO A 34 -15.80 -13.25 -3.71
N GLN A 35 -14.95 -14.24 -3.36
CA GLN A 35 -15.01 -14.86 -2.03
C GLN A 35 -14.49 -13.93 -0.94
N VAL A 36 -13.44 -13.14 -1.20
CA VAL A 36 -12.95 -12.15 -0.25
C VAL A 36 -14.07 -11.17 0.12
N GLU A 37 -14.74 -10.58 -0.86
CA GLU A 37 -15.86 -9.66 -0.61
C GLU A 37 -17.03 -10.34 0.09
N ARG A 38 -17.32 -11.59 -0.26
CA ARG A 38 -18.39 -12.36 0.40
C ARG A 38 -18.10 -12.54 1.89
N PHE A 39 -16.92 -13.00 2.26
CA PHE A 39 -16.57 -13.17 3.67
C PHE A 39 -16.38 -11.82 4.38
N PHE A 40 -15.87 -10.80 3.68
CA PHE A 40 -15.79 -9.43 4.19
C PHE A 40 -17.15 -8.91 4.68
N LYS A 41 -18.24 -9.17 3.93
CA LYS A 41 -19.61 -8.79 4.31
C LYS A 41 -20.14 -9.52 5.54
N ILE A 42 -19.57 -10.68 5.90
CA ILE A 42 -20.03 -11.51 7.03
C ILE A 42 -19.42 -11.07 8.36
N PHE A 43 -18.18 -10.60 8.38
CA PHE A 43 -17.52 -10.08 9.59
C PHE A 43 -18.39 -9.12 10.45
N PRO A 44 -19.02 -8.07 9.89
CA PRO A 44 -19.82 -7.14 10.68
C PRO A 44 -21.08 -7.81 11.27
N LEU A 45 -21.65 -8.80 10.58
CA LEU A 45 -22.79 -9.59 11.08
C LEU A 45 -22.41 -10.46 12.30
N LEU A 46 -21.12 -10.75 12.47
CA LEU A 46 -20.57 -11.47 13.61
C LEU A 46 -20.01 -10.55 14.70
N GLY A 47 -20.22 -9.24 14.58
CA GLY A 47 -19.66 -8.24 15.48
C GLY A 47 -18.16 -7.98 15.29
N LEU A 48 -17.54 -8.52 14.23
CA LEU A 48 -16.10 -8.48 13.98
C LEU A 48 -15.70 -7.34 13.00
N HIS A 49 -16.26 -6.15 13.20
CA HIS A 49 -16.09 -5.02 12.28
C HIS A 49 -14.62 -4.60 12.10
N GLU A 50 -13.88 -4.40 13.20
CA GLU A 50 -12.47 -3.98 13.12
C GLU A 50 -11.59 -5.04 12.48
N GLU A 51 -11.83 -6.32 12.80
CA GLU A 51 -11.05 -7.43 12.26
C GLU A 51 -11.26 -7.57 10.75
N GLY A 52 -12.52 -7.52 10.31
CA GLY A 52 -12.86 -7.58 8.88
C GLY A 52 -12.24 -6.43 8.10
N LEU A 53 -12.31 -5.20 8.64
CA LEU A 53 -11.68 -4.02 8.02
C LEU A 53 -10.17 -4.14 7.96
N SER A 54 -9.49 -4.55 9.05
CA SER A 54 -8.03 -4.71 9.05
C SER A 54 -7.60 -5.72 7.99
N LYS A 55 -8.21 -6.92 7.99
CA LYS A 55 -7.85 -8.00 7.07
C LYS A 55 -8.10 -7.65 5.61
N PHE A 56 -9.22 -6.98 5.32
CA PHE A 56 -9.53 -6.52 3.97
C PHE A 56 -8.60 -5.40 3.50
N SER A 57 -8.28 -4.47 4.40
CA SER A 57 -7.31 -3.40 4.11
C SER A 57 -5.92 -3.97 3.83
N GLU A 58 -5.44 -4.93 4.63
CA GLU A 58 -4.17 -5.63 4.41
C GLU A 58 -4.15 -6.36 3.06
N TYR A 59 -5.26 -6.99 2.67
CA TYR A 59 -5.39 -7.64 1.37
C TYR A 59 -5.26 -6.63 0.21
N LEU A 60 -5.93 -5.48 0.31
CA LEU A 60 -5.84 -4.41 -0.69
C LEU A 60 -4.44 -3.79 -0.73
N CYS A 61 -3.80 -3.56 0.43
CA CYS A 61 -2.42 -3.08 0.49
C CYS A 61 -1.44 -4.03 -0.22
N LYS A 62 -1.63 -5.35 -0.10
CA LYS A 62 -0.82 -6.33 -0.85
C LYS A 62 -0.99 -6.19 -2.37
N GLN A 63 -2.21 -5.92 -2.84
CA GLN A 63 -2.44 -5.67 -4.27
C GLN A 63 -1.75 -4.38 -4.74
N VAL A 64 -1.86 -3.29 -3.96
CA VAL A 64 -1.15 -2.03 -4.22
C VAL A 64 0.35 -2.29 -4.31
N ALA A 65 0.91 -2.99 -3.31
CA ALA A 65 2.33 -3.32 -3.26
C ALA A 65 2.79 -4.11 -4.50
N SER A 66 2.03 -5.14 -4.89
CA SER A 66 2.33 -5.97 -6.06
C SER A 66 2.33 -5.13 -7.33
N LYS A 67 1.30 -4.30 -7.53
CA LYS A 67 1.19 -3.48 -8.74
C LYS A 67 2.24 -2.38 -8.81
N ALA A 68 2.55 -1.76 -7.67
CA ALA A 68 3.60 -0.76 -7.56
C ALA A 68 4.98 -1.36 -7.91
N GLU A 69 5.28 -2.56 -7.40
CA GLU A 69 6.52 -3.27 -7.70
C GLU A 69 6.63 -3.64 -9.19
N GLU A 70 5.55 -4.17 -9.79
CA GLU A 70 5.49 -4.44 -11.24
C GLU A 70 5.81 -3.20 -12.07
N ASN A 71 5.15 -2.07 -11.76
CA ASN A 71 5.36 -0.82 -12.49
C ASN A 71 6.79 -0.30 -12.32
N LEU A 72 7.35 -0.41 -11.11
CA LEU A 72 8.73 0.02 -10.83
C LEU A 72 9.76 -0.85 -11.58
N LEU A 73 9.55 -2.16 -11.65
CA LEU A 73 10.44 -3.06 -12.40
C LEU A 73 10.47 -2.73 -13.90
N LEU A 74 9.33 -2.36 -14.49
CA LEU A 74 9.26 -1.92 -15.89
C LEU A 74 10.12 -0.67 -16.14
N VAL A 75 10.08 0.28 -15.21
CA VAL A 75 10.90 1.51 -15.28
C VAL A 75 12.38 1.21 -15.15
N LEU A 76 12.77 0.32 -14.24
CA LEU A 76 14.17 -0.04 -14.04
C LEU A 76 14.79 -0.79 -15.24
N GLY A 77 13.97 -1.45 -16.07
CA GLY A 77 14.39 -2.08 -17.31
C GLY A 77 14.43 -1.15 -18.53
N SER A 78 14.02 0.12 -18.38
CA SER A 78 13.92 1.07 -19.49
C SER A 78 15.27 1.74 -19.79
N ASP A 79 15.50 2.10 -21.05
CA ASP A 79 16.71 2.81 -21.47
C ASP A 79 16.71 4.26 -20.95
N MET A 80 17.70 4.58 -20.11
CA MET A 80 17.82 5.89 -19.47
C MET A 80 18.38 6.98 -20.40
N SER A 81 18.73 6.63 -21.65
CA SER A 81 19.07 7.58 -22.71
C SER A 81 17.84 8.19 -23.40
N ASP A 82 16.64 7.62 -23.18
CA ASP A 82 15.39 8.17 -23.70
C ASP A 82 15.06 9.53 -23.06
N ARG A 83 14.54 10.47 -23.86
CA ARG A 83 13.99 11.75 -23.40
C ARG A 83 12.91 11.57 -22.32
N ARG A 84 12.16 10.46 -22.34
CA ARG A 84 11.16 10.13 -21.31
C ARG A 84 11.75 9.74 -19.95
N ALA A 85 13.04 9.39 -19.89
CA ALA A 85 13.68 9.01 -18.64
C ALA A 85 13.54 10.13 -17.57
N ALA A 86 13.45 11.40 -17.97
CA ALA A 86 13.30 12.52 -17.05
C ALA A 86 12.01 12.47 -16.20
N VAL A 87 10.93 11.84 -16.71
CA VAL A 87 9.60 11.85 -16.07
C VAL A 87 9.11 10.45 -15.66
N ILE A 88 9.79 9.38 -16.09
CA ILE A 88 9.33 7.99 -15.92
C ILE A 88 9.02 7.59 -14.45
N PHE A 89 9.78 8.12 -13.50
CA PHE A 89 9.53 7.89 -12.06
C PHE A 89 8.32 8.67 -11.54
N ALA A 90 8.08 9.89 -12.04
CA ALA A 90 6.89 10.65 -11.72
C ALA A 90 5.63 9.99 -12.32
N ASP A 91 5.72 9.44 -13.53
CA ASP A 91 4.66 8.65 -14.14
C ASP A 91 4.35 7.40 -13.31
N THR A 92 5.38 6.74 -12.75
CA THR A 92 5.21 5.59 -11.84
C THR A 92 4.46 5.96 -10.58
N LEU A 93 4.79 7.10 -9.97
CA LEU A 93 4.05 7.62 -8.80
C LEU A 93 2.60 7.97 -9.18
N THR A 94 2.37 8.53 -10.35
CA THR A 94 1.03 8.84 -10.85
C THR A 94 0.18 7.57 -10.95
N LEU A 95 0.73 6.49 -11.54
CA LEU A 95 0.06 5.19 -11.62
C LEU A 95 -0.26 4.60 -10.23
N LEU A 96 0.62 4.80 -9.24
CA LEU A 96 0.39 4.39 -7.86
C LEU A 96 -0.81 5.12 -7.26
N PHE A 97 -0.84 6.46 -7.36
CA PHE A 97 -1.91 7.27 -6.79
C PHE A 97 -3.26 7.00 -7.46
N GLU A 98 -3.28 6.86 -8.79
CA GLU A 98 -4.48 6.47 -9.54
C GLU A 98 -4.98 5.09 -9.13
N GLY A 99 -4.07 4.13 -8.94
CA GLY A 99 -4.41 2.79 -8.47
C GLY A 99 -5.08 2.80 -7.09
N ILE A 100 -4.54 3.59 -6.15
CA ILE A 100 -5.12 3.73 -4.81
C ILE A 100 -6.49 4.43 -4.88
N ALA A 101 -6.61 5.51 -5.64
CA ALA A 101 -7.88 6.21 -5.83
C ALA A 101 -8.96 5.27 -6.38
N ARG A 102 -8.60 4.44 -7.37
CA ARG A 102 -9.50 3.42 -7.94
C ARG A 102 -9.90 2.38 -6.90
N ILE A 103 -8.99 1.93 -6.03
CA ILE A 103 -9.31 0.98 -4.97
C ILE A 103 -10.32 1.59 -4.00
N VAL A 104 -10.12 2.85 -3.60
CA VAL A 104 -11.05 3.57 -2.70
C VAL A 104 -12.42 3.69 -3.35
N GLU A 105 -12.49 4.17 -4.60
CA GLU A 105 -13.75 4.33 -5.34
C GLU A 105 -14.50 3.01 -5.50
N THR A 106 -13.78 1.93 -5.86
CA THR A 106 -14.36 0.60 -6.07
C THR A 106 -14.94 0.01 -4.79
N HIS A 107 -14.25 0.17 -3.65
CA HIS A 107 -14.61 -0.51 -2.41
C HIS A 107 -15.36 0.37 -1.41
N GLN A 108 -15.53 1.66 -1.67
CA GLN A 108 -16.38 2.52 -0.83
C GLN A 108 -17.79 1.95 -0.64
N PRO A 109 -18.53 1.52 -1.70
CA PRO A 109 -19.91 1.07 -1.54
C PRO A 109 -20.05 -0.13 -0.60
N ILE A 110 -19.15 -1.12 -0.70
CA ILE A 110 -19.19 -2.31 0.17
C ILE A 110 -18.80 -1.97 1.62
N VAL A 111 -17.87 -1.05 1.83
CA VAL A 111 -17.52 -0.62 3.20
C VAL A 111 -18.68 0.15 3.83
N GLU A 112 -19.20 1.16 3.16
CA GLU A 112 -20.26 2.01 3.73
C GLU A 112 -21.58 1.25 3.93
N THR A 113 -21.91 0.33 3.02
CA THR A 113 -23.14 -0.48 3.10
C THR A 113 -23.11 -1.49 4.24
N TYR A 114 -21.99 -2.20 4.43
CA TYR A 114 -21.93 -3.34 5.37
C TYR A 114 -21.27 -3.02 6.71
N TYR A 115 -20.38 -2.03 6.77
CA TYR A 115 -19.69 -1.63 8.00
C TYR A 115 -20.21 -0.31 8.56
N GLY A 116 -20.89 0.49 7.73
CA GLY A 116 -21.52 1.75 8.12
C GLY A 116 -20.70 2.99 7.78
N PRO A 117 -21.30 4.18 7.95
CA PRO A 117 -20.69 5.45 7.58
C PRO A 117 -19.42 5.73 8.40
N GLY A 118 -18.43 6.37 7.77
CA GLY A 118 -17.16 6.72 8.39
C GLY A 118 -16.14 5.58 8.50
N ARG A 119 -16.54 4.32 8.24
CA ARG A 119 -15.62 3.17 8.27
C ARG A 119 -14.61 3.14 7.12
N LEU A 120 -14.90 3.85 6.02
CA LEU A 120 -13.97 4.04 4.92
C LEU A 120 -12.65 4.69 5.38
N TYR A 121 -12.69 5.54 6.39
CA TYR A 121 -11.50 6.18 6.95
C TYR A 121 -10.47 5.16 7.46
N THR A 122 -10.91 4.04 8.04
CA THR A 122 -10.01 2.97 8.47
C THR A 122 -9.27 2.37 7.26
N LEU A 123 -9.98 2.07 6.18
CA LEU A 123 -9.36 1.56 4.94
C LEU A 123 -8.35 2.56 4.38
N ILE A 124 -8.70 3.84 4.33
CA ILE A 124 -7.81 4.91 3.83
C ILE A 124 -6.53 5.01 4.65
N LYS A 125 -6.57 4.84 5.97
CA LYS A 125 -5.34 4.84 6.80
C LYS A 125 -4.36 3.76 6.40
N TYR A 126 -4.84 2.55 6.17
CA TYR A 126 -3.98 1.44 5.75
C TYR A 126 -3.40 1.68 4.36
N LEU A 127 -4.24 2.15 3.42
CA LEU A 127 -3.80 2.49 2.08
C LEU A 127 -2.79 3.64 2.07
N GLN A 128 -2.92 4.64 2.96
CA GLN A 128 -1.97 5.73 3.07
C GLN A 128 -0.59 5.24 3.52
N VAL A 129 -0.54 4.39 4.55
CA VAL A 129 0.75 3.81 5.02
C VAL A 129 1.42 3.00 3.91
N GLU A 130 0.64 2.23 3.16
CA GLU A 130 1.17 1.47 2.03
C GLU A 130 1.61 2.40 0.89
N CYS A 131 0.86 3.47 0.63
CA CYS A 131 1.23 4.50 -0.33
C CYS A 131 2.60 5.08 -0.01
N ASP A 132 2.80 5.55 1.22
CA ASP A 132 4.05 6.16 1.67
C ASP A 132 5.23 5.19 1.49
N ARG A 133 5.03 3.91 1.84
CA ARG A 133 6.03 2.85 1.66
C ARG A 133 6.40 2.65 0.18
N GLN A 134 5.44 2.64 -0.72
CA GLN A 134 5.72 2.45 -2.15
C GLN A 134 6.32 3.71 -2.79
N VAL A 135 5.89 4.91 -2.38
CA VAL A 135 6.50 6.18 -2.79
C VAL A 135 7.98 6.23 -2.39
N GLU A 136 8.30 5.87 -1.15
CA GLU A 136 9.68 5.83 -0.65
C GLU A 136 10.56 4.93 -1.53
N LYS A 137 10.10 3.73 -1.87
CA LYS A 137 10.84 2.83 -2.77
C LYS A 137 11.09 3.44 -4.15
N VAL A 138 10.09 4.07 -4.75
CA VAL A 138 10.20 4.68 -6.08
C VAL A 138 11.21 5.83 -6.05
N VAL A 139 11.15 6.68 -5.02
CA VAL A 139 12.10 7.79 -4.80
C VAL A 139 13.51 7.27 -4.57
N ASP A 140 13.69 6.22 -3.76
CA ASP A 140 14.97 5.58 -3.52
C ASP A 140 15.61 5.06 -4.82
N LYS A 141 14.81 4.42 -5.68
CA LYS A 141 15.28 3.93 -6.97
C LYS A 141 15.62 5.06 -7.92
N PHE A 142 14.81 6.12 -7.96
CA PHE A 142 15.12 7.33 -8.70
C PHE A 142 16.47 7.92 -8.29
N ILE A 143 16.71 8.05 -6.98
CA ILE A 143 17.96 8.59 -6.45
C ILE A 143 19.16 7.75 -6.85
N LYS A 144 19.04 6.42 -6.72
CA LYS A 144 20.10 5.46 -7.07
C LYS A 144 20.38 5.44 -8.57
N GLN A 145 19.35 5.40 -9.42
CA GLN A 145 19.52 5.29 -10.87
C GLN A 145 20.07 6.57 -11.51
N ARG A 146 19.83 7.74 -10.89
CA ARG A 146 20.39 9.03 -11.30
C ARG A 146 21.73 9.36 -10.64
N ASP A 147 22.22 8.49 -9.78
CA ASP A 147 23.49 8.64 -9.05
C ASP A 147 23.66 10.01 -8.38
N TYR A 148 22.59 10.53 -7.77
CA TYR A 148 22.63 11.86 -7.15
C TYR A 148 23.66 11.95 -6.04
N HIS A 149 24.01 10.84 -5.37
CA HIS A 149 25.06 10.82 -4.36
C HIS A 149 26.44 11.14 -4.95
N GLN A 150 26.78 10.63 -6.14
CA GLN A 150 28.01 11.02 -6.81
C GLN A 150 27.95 12.46 -7.29
N GLN A 151 26.84 12.88 -7.89
CA GLN A 151 26.66 14.27 -8.35
C GLN A 151 26.83 15.26 -7.19
N PHE A 152 26.22 14.98 -6.04
CA PHE A 152 26.34 15.79 -4.84
C PHE A 152 27.79 15.87 -4.33
N ARG A 153 28.50 14.74 -4.26
CA ARG A 153 29.93 14.71 -3.89
C ARG A 153 30.80 15.53 -4.83
N LEU A 154 30.55 15.46 -6.15
CA LEU A 154 31.26 16.25 -7.14
C LEU A 154 31.02 17.74 -6.95
N VAL A 155 29.77 18.16 -6.72
CA VAL A 155 29.43 19.56 -6.45
C VAL A 155 30.10 20.07 -5.17
N GLN A 156 30.04 19.30 -4.07
CA GLN A 156 30.71 19.67 -2.82
C GLN A 156 32.23 19.80 -2.96
N SER A 157 32.86 18.87 -3.66
CA SER A 157 34.31 18.90 -3.93
C SER A 157 34.72 20.15 -4.71
N ASN A 158 33.94 20.52 -5.74
CA ASN A 158 34.20 21.73 -6.52
C ASN A 158 33.99 23.02 -5.70
N LEU A 159 32.94 23.08 -4.88
CA LEU A 159 32.71 24.21 -3.96
C LEU A 159 33.87 24.39 -2.99
N MET A 160 34.38 23.30 -2.40
CA MET A 160 35.52 23.36 -1.47
C MET A 160 36.81 23.80 -2.17
N ARG A 161 37.06 23.34 -3.40
CA ARG A 161 38.21 23.79 -4.20
C ARG A 161 38.15 25.28 -4.53
N ASN A 162 36.98 25.79 -4.94
CA ASN A 162 36.80 27.21 -5.26
C ASN A 162 36.99 28.11 -4.02
N SER A 163 36.55 27.66 -2.85
CA SER A 163 36.76 28.39 -1.59
C SER A 163 38.22 28.43 -1.12
N ALA A 164 39.04 27.45 -1.52
CA ALA A 164 40.47 27.42 -1.25
C ALA A 164 41.24 28.36 -2.18
N THR A 165 40.82 28.48 -3.45
CA THR A 165 41.44 29.40 -4.41
C THR A 165 41.15 30.88 -4.10
N GLU A 166 39.99 31.22 -3.54
CA GLU A 166 39.68 32.60 -3.12
C GLU A 166 40.48 33.08 -1.90
N LYS A 167 41.06 32.17 -1.10
CA LYS A 167 41.85 32.52 0.10
C LYS A 167 43.34 32.74 -0.18
N ILE A 168 43.80 32.51 -1.41
CA ILE A 168 45.21 32.62 -1.82
C ILE A 168 45.37 33.86 -2.70
N GLU A 169 45.07 35.04 -2.16
CA GLU A 169 45.61 36.30 -2.67
C GLU A 169 46.24 37.08 -1.51
N PRO A 170 47.55 36.91 -1.27
CA PRO A 170 48.31 37.86 -0.45
C PRO A 170 48.64 39.08 -1.32
N ARG A 171 48.18 40.26 -0.89
CA ARG A 171 48.70 41.56 -1.33
C ARG A 171 50.01 41.89 -0.65
#